data_AF-A0A1E7WZ94-F1
#
_entry.id   AF-A0A1E7WZ94-F1
#
_cell.length_a   1.000
_cell.length_b   1.000
_cell.length_c   1.000
_cell.angle_alpha   90.00
_cell.angle_beta   90.00
_cell.angle_gamma   90.00
#
_symmetry.space_group_name_H-M   'P 1'
#
loop_
_entity.id
_entity.type
_entity.pdbx_description
1 polymer ?
#
loop_
_entity_poly.entity_id
_entity_poly.type
_entity_poly.pdbx_seq_one_letter_code
_entity_poly.pdbx_strand_id
1 'polypeptide(L)'
;MDVSDEAVFEDVGQAVHVSFLIMAQDAKQDAPLRAALIRAMESVQLSGRQRCWLDQLRGESSGRINFGGLDSNEVRAQCSMVLQAVKHRLPKTEMWVLQAKYGETDFEDVNGKRRFAFSPERIEAIKGLADWFRPMFPLLNPLAIDCMLGRLFANHKQLDITVRDLAASFGGNRMTYQRASKKMQEHLRSLESYAFERLTPSFVAQGVVSVFR
;
A
#
# COMPACT_ATOMS: atom_id res chain seq x y z
N MET A 1 -4.10 -17.08 -34.97
CA MET A 1 -3.47 -16.09 -34.07
C MET A 1 -4.20 -16.20 -32.76
N ASP A 2 -3.64 -16.95 -31.81
CA ASP A 2 -4.16 -16.99 -30.45
C ASP A 2 -3.81 -15.64 -29.82
N VAL A 3 -4.84 -14.82 -29.57
CA VAL A 3 -4.72 -13.71 -28.63
C VAL A 3 -4.78 -14.39 -27.27
N SER A 4 -3.63 -14.79 -26.76
CA SER A 4 -3.52 -15.14 -25.35
C SER A 4 -3.94 -13.90 -24.56
N ASP A 5 -5.11 -13.95 -23.94
CA ASP A 5 -5.58 -12.99 -22.92
C ASP A 5 -4.54 -12.95 -21.80
N GLU A 6 -3.48 -12.17 -22.02
CA GLU A 6 -2.45 -11.96 -21.02
C GLU A 6 -3.05 -11.11 -19.91
N ALA A 7 -3.11 -11.67 -18.70
CA ALA A 7 -3.61 -10.96 -17.55
C ALA A 7 -2.83 -9.66 -17.32
N VAL A 8 -3.54 -8.63 -16.90
CA VAL A 8 -2.99 -7.27 -16.72
C VAL A 8 -1.87 -7.26 -15.67
N PHE A 9 -2.01 -8.05 -14.60
CA PHE A 9 -1.07 -8.12 -13.48
C PHE A 9 -0.54 -9.56 -13.26
N GLU A 10 0.69 -9.65 -12.76
CA GLU A 10 1.37 -10.91 -12.43
C GLU A 10 0.80 -11.55 -11.15
N ASP A 11 0.48 -10.74 -10.14
CA ASP A 11 -0.01 -11.19 -8.84
C ASP A 11 -0.99 -10.19 -8.18
N VAL A 12 -1.77 -10.68 -7.21
CA VAL A 12 -2.79 -9.89 -6.50
C VAL A 12 -2.19 -8.73 -5.71
N GLY A 13 -1.02 -8.93 -5.09
CA GLY A 13 -0.34 -7.87 -4.34
C GLY A 13 0.11 -6.74 -5.24
N GLN A 14 0.63 -7.06 -6.42
CA GLN A 14 0.96 -6.10 -7.47
C GLN A 14 -0.30 -5.36 -7.96
N ALA A 15 -1.38 -6.09 -8.26
CA ALA A 15 -2.65 -5.49 -8.69
C ALA A 15 -3.19 -4.49 -7.66
N VAL A 16 -3.23 -4.87 -6.38
CA VAL A 16 -3.67 -3.99 -5.28
C VAL A 16 -2.75 -2.77 -5.16
N HIS A 17 -1.44 -2.98 -5.09
CA HIS A 17 -0.49 -1.89 -4.91
C HIS A 17 -0.55 -0.85 -6.03
N VAL A 18 -0.54 -1.32 -7.29
CA VAL A 18 -0.61 -0.45 -8.46
C VAL A 18 -1.95 0.28 -8.53
N SER A 19 -3.05 -0.39 -8.17
CA SER A 19 -4.38 0.22 -8.16
C SER A 19 -4.46 1.39 -7.17
N PHE A 20 -3.88 1.24 -5.96
CA PHE A 20 -3.79 2.35 -5.00
C PHE A 20 -2.95 3.51 -5.56
N LEU A 21 -1.81 3.23 -6.19
CA LEU A 21 -0.94 4.26 -6.77
C LEU A 21 -1.61 5.04 -7.91
N ILE A 22 -2.26 4.35 -8.85
CA ILE A 22 -2.92 4.98 -10.00
C ILE A 22 -4.11 5.82 -9.55
N MET A 23 -4.89 5.32 -8.60
CA MET A 23 -6.08 6.02 -8.11
C MET A 23 -5.77 7.20 -7.19
N ALA A 24 -4.56 7.27 -6.61
CA ALA A 24 -4.06 8.45 -5.89
C ALA A 24 -3.63 9.59 -6.82
N GLN A 25 -3.46 9.35 -8.14
CA GLN A 25 -3.11 10.43 -9.08
C GLN A 25 -4.35 11.15 -9.61
N ASP A 26 -4.24 12.46 -9.85
CA ASP A 26 -5.26 13.22 -10.58
C ASP A 26 -5.51 12.61 -11.98
N ALA A 27 -6.77 12.55 -12.39
CA ALA A 27 -7.18 12.10 -13.72
C ALA A 27 -6.74 13.10 -14.80
N LYS A 28 -5.47 13.07 -15.20
CA LYS A 28 -4.94 13.87 -16.31
C LYS A 28 -4.82 13.00 -17.56
N GLN A 29 -5.39 13.48 -18.67
CA GLN A 29 -5.46 12.75 -19.93
C GLN A 29 -4.07 12.39 -20.52
N ASP A 30 -3.90 11.09 -20.76
CA ASP A 30 -3.04 10.31 -21.68
C ASP A 30 -1.56 10.60 -21.92
N ALA A 31 -0.97 11.71 -21.48
CA ALA A 31 0.48 11.96 -21.66
C ALA A 31 1.26 12.25 -20.35
N PRO A 32 0.70 12.94 -19.33
CA PRO A 32 1.45 13.33 -18.14
C PRO A 32 1.69 12.19 -17.15
N LEU A 33 0.82 11.17 -17.08
CA LEU A 33 0.90 10.12 -16.06
C LEU A 33 2.13 9.22 -16.27
N ARG A 34 2.36 8.77 -17.51
CA ARG A 34 3.55 8.00 -17.88
C ARG A 34 4.84 8.78 -17.61
N ALA A 35 4.86 10.06 -18.01
CA ALA A 35 6.00 10.93 -17.77
C ALA A 35 6.22 11.23 -16.26
N ALA A 36 5.15 11.36 -15.49
CA ALA A 36 5.20 11.57 -14.03
C ALA A 36 5.69 10.33 -13.28
N LEU A 37 5.25 9.13 -13.69
CA LEU A 37 5.73 7.85 -13.14
C LEU A 37 7.22 7.65 -13.44
N ILE A 38 7.66 7.91 -14.68
CA ILE A 38 9.08 7.87 -15.04
C ILE A 38 9.88 8.86 -14.17
N ARG A 39 9.45 10.12 -14.04
CA ARG A 39 10.15 11.14 -13.23
C ARG A 39 10.15 10.82 -11.73
N ALA A 40 9.05 10.30 -11.21
CA ALA A 40 8.94 9.94 -9.79
C ALA A 40 9.91 8.81 -9.45
N MET A 41 10.05 7.82 -10.33
CA MET A 41 10.98 6.71 -10.15
C MET A 41 12.44 7.09 -10.37
N GLU A 42 12.73 7.96 -11.34
CA GLU A 42 14.08 8.50 -11.56
C GLU A 42 14.59 9.34 -10.38
N SER A 43 13.69 9.88 -9.55
CA SER A 43 14.03 10.71 -8.39
C SER A 43 14.41 9.93 -7.12
N VAL A 44 14.31 8.60 -7.12
CA VAL A 44 14.57 7.75 -5.95
C VAL A 44 15.66 6.72 -6.27
N GLN A 45 16.43 6.30 -5.27
CA GLN A 45 17.42 5.23 -5.44
C GLN A 45 16.70 3.88 -5.58
N LEU A 46 16.52 3.44 -6.82
CA LEU A 46 15.75 2.25 -7.16
C LEU A 46 16.50 0.95 -6.81
N SER A 47 15.81 0.01 -6.17
CA SER A 47 16.25 -1.38 -6.05
C SER A 47 16.22 -2.11 -7.41
N GLY A 48 16.86 -3.28 -7.53
CA GLY A 48 16.92 -4.02 -8.80
C GLY A 48 15.55 -4.29 -9.44
N ARG A 49 14.54 -4.58 -8.61
CA ARG A 49 13.14 -4.79 -9.04
C ARG A 49 12.49 -3.50 -9.56
N GLN A 50 12.84 -2.35 -8.99
CA GLN A 50 12.27 -1.04 -9.36
C GLN A 50 12.94 -0.44 -10.61
N ARG A 51 14.20 -0.77 -10.90
CA ARG A 51 14.83 -0.44 -12.19
C ARG A 51 14.19 -1.17 -13.35
N CYS A 52 13.99 -2.48 -13.20
CA CYS A 52 13.29 -3.30 -14.19
C CYS A 52 11.86 -2.77 -14.48
N TRP A 53 11.19 -2.22 -13.47
CA TRP A 53 9.89 -1.56 -13.62
C TRP A 53 9.96 -0.17 -14.29
N LEU A 54 11.05 0.59 -14.12
CA LEU A 54 11.28 1.84 -14.85
C LEU A 54 11.42 1.58 -16.36
N ASP A 55 12.11 0.50 -16.71
CA ASP A 55 12.31 0.08 -18.10
C ASP A 55 10.97 -0.37 -18.74
N GLN A 56 10.08 -0.99 -17.95
CA GLN A 56 8.69 -1.28 -18.36
C GLN A 56 7.88 -0.02 -18.69
N LEU A 57 7.96 1.01 -17.85
CA LEU A 57 7.25 2.29 -18.09
C LEU A 57 7.82 3.07 -19.29
N ARG A 58 9.08 2.83 -19.64
CA ARG A 58 9.70 3.35 -20.87
C ARG A 58 9.22 2.60 -22.13
N GLY A 59 8.50 1.50 -21.98
CA GLY A 59 7.92 0.73 -23.09
C GLY A 59 8.80 -0.41 -23.56
N GLU A 60 9.81 -0.81 -22.79
CA GLU A 60 10.47 -2.10 -23.00
C GLU A 60 9.61 -3.19 -22.35
N SER A 61 9.18 -4.17 -23.15
CA SER A 61 8.38 -5.30 -22.72
C SER A 61 9.15 -6.16 -21.73
N SER A 62 9.06 -5.82 -20.45
CA SER A 62 9.58 -6.63 -19.37
C SER A 62 8.39 -7.37 -18.75
N GLY A 63 8.25 -8.65 -19.09
CA GLY A 63 7.05 -9.48 -18.98
C GLY A 63 6.46 -9.71 -17.58
N ARG A 64 6.04 -8.64 -16.89
CA ARG A 64 5.36 -8.71 -15.58
C ARG A 64 4.07 -7.88 -15.46
N ILE A 65 3.84 -6.91 -16.33
CA ILE A 65 2.58 -6.15 -16.38
C ILE A 65 2.30 -5.85 -17.85
N ASN A 66 1.13 -6.22 -18.36
CA ASN A 66 0.74 -5.96 -19.75
C ASN A 66 -0.46 -5.00 -19.79
N PHE A 67 -0.19 -3.71 -19.98
CA PHE A 67 -1.21 -2.71 -20.33
C PHE A 67 -1.35 -2.51 -21.85
N GLY A 68 -0.72 -3.37 -22.66
CA GLY A 68 -0.74 -3.29 -24.10
C GLY A 68 -2.18 -3.36 -24.62
N GLY A 69 -2.59 -2.32 -25.34
CA GLY A 69 -3.93 -2.22 -25.94
C GLY A 69 -4.99 -1.53 -25.08
N LEU A 70 -4.67 -1.13 -23.84
CA LEU A 70 -5.59 -0.38 -22.98
C LEU A 70 -5.31 1.13 -22.99
N ASP A 71 -6.36 1.94 -22.99
CA ASP A 71 -6.28 3.38 -22.77
C ASP A 71 -6.20 3.74 -21.26
N SER A 72 -5.89 5.00 -20.93
CA SER A 72 -5.76 5.41 -19.52
C SER A 72 -7.06 5.27 -18.72
N ASN A 73 -8.22 5.38 -19.36
CA ASN A 73 -9.52 5.25 -18.69
C ASN A 73 -9.80 3.77 -18.38
N GLU A 74 -9.47 2.87 -19.29
CA GLU A 74 -9.60 1.42 -19.11
C GLU A 74 -8.70 0.93 -17.97
N VAL A 75 -7.43 1.40 -17.92
CA VAL A 75 -6.52 1.08 -16.82
C VAL A 75 -7.07 1.60 -15.48
N ARG A 76 -7.60 2.83 -15.45
CA ARG A 76 -8.26 3.38 -14.25
C ARG A 76 -9.51 2.60 -13.85
N ALA A 77 -10.31 2.17 -14.81
CA ALA A 77 -11.49 1.35 -14.56
C ALA A 77 -11.11 0.02 -13.90
N GLN A 78 -10.07 -0.66 -14.41
CA GLN A 78 -9.53 -1.88 -13.81
C GLN A 78 -9.00 -1.65 -12.39
N CYS A 79 -8.26 -0.57 -12.18
CA CYS A 79 -7.76 -0.20 -10.85
C CYS A 79 -8.91 0.11 -9.86
N SER A 80 -9.96 0.80 -10.34
CA SER A 80 -11.15 1.06 -9.54
C SER A 80 -11.86 -0.23 -9.14
N MET A 81 -11.99 -1.20 -10.05
CA MET A 81 -12.55 -2.52 -9.75
C MET A 81 -11.78 -3.25 -8.66
N VAL A 82 -10.45 -3.21 -8.71
CA VAL A 82 -9.57 -3.78 -7.68
C VAL A 82 -9.82 -3.11 -6.32
N LEU A 83 -9.86 -1.78 -6.26
CA LEU A 83 -10.09 -1.07 -4.99
C LEU A 83 -11.51 -1.28 -4.44
N GLN A 84 -12.51 -1.41 -5.30
CA GLN A 84 -13.87 -1.78 -4.88
C GLN A 84 -13.92 -3.19 -4.28
N ALA A 85 -13.18 -4.13 -4.88
CA ALA A 85 -13.05 -5.48 -4.31
C ALA A 85 -12.39 -5.45 -2.93
N VAL A 86 -11.32 -4.66 -2.75
CA VAL A 86 -10.69 -4.44 -1.43
C VAL A 86 -11.70 -3.91 -0.40
N LYS A 87 -12.54 -2.94 -0.78
CA LYS A 87 -13.52 -2.32 0.14
C LYS A 87 -14.69 -3.22 0.52
N HIS A 88 -15.16 -4.05 -0.42
CA HIS A 88 -16.43 -4.77 -0.25
C HIS A 88 -16.30 -6.28 -0.02
N ARG A 89 -15.13 -6.87 -0.29
CA ARG A 89 -14.93 -8.32 -0.20
C ARG A 89 -14.01 -8.75 0.94
N LEU A 90 -13.33 -7.80 1.57
CA LEU A 90 -12.45 -8.08 2.69
C LEU A 90 -13.13 -7.77 4.04
N PRO A 91 -12.86 -8.57 5.09
CA PRO A 91 -13.07 -8.13 6.46
C PRO A 91 -12.36 -6.81 6.73
N LYS A 92 -12.94 -5.98 7.62
CA LYS A 92 -12.42 -4.63 7.91
C LYS A 92 -10.94 -4.63 8.30
N THR A 93 -10.49 -5.60 9.08
CA THR A 93 -9.09 -5.70 9.52
C THR A 93 -8.12 -5.91 8.35
N GLU A 94 -8.46 -6.81 7.43
CA GLU A 94 -7.68 -7.08 6.22
C GLU A 94 -7.68 -5.86 5.28
N MET A 95 -8.85 -5.24 5.07
CA MET A 95 -9.00 -4.00 4.31
C MET A 95 -8.14 -2.86 4.88
N TRP A 96 -8.19 -2.65 6.20
CA TRP A 96 -7.43 -1.60 6.87
C TRP A 96 -5.93 -1.80 6.74
N VAL A 97 -5.42 -3.04 6.73
CA VAL A 97 -3.99 -3.28 6.47
C VAL A 97 -3.59 -2.77 5.09
N LEU A 98 -4.37 -3.09 4.05
CA LEU A 98 -4.08 -2.64 2.69
C LEU A 98 -4.18 -1.10 2.56
N GLN A 99 -5.21 -0.49 3.15
CA GLN A 99 -5.38 0.98 3.17
C GLN A 99 -4.27 1.68 3.97
N ALA A 100 -3.88 1.14 5.12
CA ALA A 100 -2.81 1.70 5.94
C ALA A 100 -1.44 1.60 5.25
N LYS A 101 -1.22 0.54 4.46
CA LYS A 101 0.04 0.29 3.76
C LYS A 101 0.17 1.04 2.43
N TYR A 102 -0.90 1.08 1.64
CA TYR A 102 -0.89 1.59 0.27
C TYR A 102 -1.68 2.89 0.07
N GLY A 103 -2.45 3.31 1.08
CA GLY A 103 -3.17 4.57 1.06
C GLY A 103 -2.23 5.77 0.94
N GLU A 104 -2.79 6.86 0.43
CA GLU A 104 -2.05 8.06 0.11
C GLU A 104 -1.42 8.72 1.35
N THR A 105 -0.25 9.32 1.12
CA THR A 105 0.33 10.28 2.06
C THR A 105 0.24 11.63 1.38
N ASP A 106 -0.74 12.42 1.81
CA ASP A 106 -0.85 13.81 1.42
C ASP A 106 0.34 14.62 1.93
N PHE A 107 0.53 15.78 1.34
CA PHE A 107 1.46 16.77 1.86
C PHE A 107 0.77 18.13 1.92
N GLU A 108 0.96 18.81 3.05
CA GLU A 108 0.53 20.19 3.24
C GLU A 108 1.77 21.08 3.37
N ASP A 109 1.81 22.18 2.64
CA ASP A 109 2.81 23.22 2.85
C ASP A 109 2.37 24.12 4.02
N VAL A 110 2.90 23.85 5.21
CA VAL A 110 2.63 24.65 6.42
C VAL A 110 3.85 25.49 6.73
N ASN A 111 3.71 26.82 6.68
CA ASN A 111 4.79 27.78 6.95
C ASN A 111 6.05 27.55 6.09
N GLY A 112 5.87 27.22 4.80
CA GLY A 112 6.97 26.97 3.87
C GLY A 112 7.72 25.66 4.10
N LYS A 113 7.21 24.76 4.95
CA LYS A 113 7.72 23.40 5.14
C LYS A 113 6.66 22.37 4.75
N ARG A 114 7.03 21.44 3.87
CA ARG A 114 6.21 20.26 3.52
C ARG A 114 6.02 19.39 4.76
N ARG A 115 4.77 19.28 5.22
CA ARG A 115 4.34 18.28 6.18
C ARG A 115 3.64 17.16 5.45
N PHE A 116 4.16 15.95 5.57
CA PHE A 116 3.47 14.76 5.10
C PHE A 116 2.39 14.37 6.12
N ALA A 117 1.15 14.28 5.65
CA ALA A 117 0.00 13.84 6.42
C ALA A 117 -0.57 12.57 5.78
N PHE A 118 -1.03 11.63 6.59
CA PHE A 118 -1.77 10.49 6.03
C PHE A 118 -3.14 10.98 5.55
N SER A 119 -3.64 10.42 4.44
CA SER A 119 -5.01 10.71 3.99
C SER A 119 -6.03 10.34 5.07
N PRO A 120 -7.25 10.92 5.07
CA PRO A 120 -8.29 10.59 6.04
C PRO A 120 -8.59 9.10 6.13
N GLU A 121 -8.69 8.41 4.99
CA GLU A 121 -8.95 6.97 4.91
C GLU A 121 -7.80 6.17 5.52
N ARG A 122 -6.56 6.62 5.29
CA ARG A 122 -5.39 5.97 5.86
C ARG A 122 -5.31 6.16 7.37
N ILE A 123 -5.66 7.34 7.88
CA ILE A 123 -5.77 7.61 9.31
C ILE A 123 -6.86 6.71 9.93
N GLU A 124 -8.02 6.61 9.30
CA GLU A 124 -9.11 5.75 9.77
C GLU A 124 -8.68 4.27 9.82
N ALA A 125 -7.99 3.80 8.79
CA ALA A 125 -7.45 2.44 8.76
C ALA A 125 -6.43 2.17 9.88
N ILE A 126 -5.50 3.09 10.11
CA ILE A 126 -4.51 2.99 11.19
C ILE A 126 -5.22 2.97 12.56
N LYS A 127 -6.23 3.83 12.76
CA LYS A 127 -7.02 3.85 14.00
C LYS A 127 -7.83 2.57 14.21
N GLY A 128 -8.48 2.06 13.16
CA GLY A 128 -9.23 0.81 13.22
C GLY A 128 -8.35 -0.39 13.58
N LEU A 129 -7.14 -0.45 13.00
CA LEU A 129 -6.14 -1.44 13.40
C LEU A 129 -5.69 -1.26 14.85
N ALA A 130 -5.51 -0.02 15.30
CA ALA A 130 -5.12 0.26 16.69
C ALA A 130 -6.18 -0.23 17.67
N ASP A 131 -7.45 0.07 17.41
CA ASP A 131 -8.58 -0.42 18.20
C ASP A 131 -8.64 -1.96 18.23
N TRP A 132 -8.37 -2.60 17.09
CA TRP A 132 -8.31 -4.07 17.01
C TRP A 132 -7.13 -4.67 17.79
N PHE A 133 -5.97 -4.00 17.83
CA PHE A 133 -4.79 -4.45 18.57
C PHE A 133 -4.86 -4.16 20.08
N ARG A 134 -5.60 -3.13 20.53
CA ARG A 134 -5.68 -2.72 21.94
C ARG A 134 -5.95 -3.89 22.91
N PRO A 135 -6.95 -4.77 22.67
CA PRO A 135 -7.21 -5.92 23.55
C PRO A 135 -6.03 -6.91 23.64
N MET A 136 -5.15 -6.96 22.64
CA MET A 136 -3.99 -7.85 22.61
C MET A 136 -2.81 -7.33 23.45
N PHE A 137 -2.84 -6.06 23.83
CA PHE A 137 -1.78 -5.37 24.57
C PHE A 137 -2.35 -4.53 25.74
N PRO A 138 -3.06 -5.14 26.71
CA PRO A 138 -3.77 -4.41 27.76
C PRO A 138 -2.86 -3.59 28.70
N LEU A 139 -1.56 -3.87 28.70
CA LEU A 139 -0.56 -3.19 29.53
C LEU A 139 0.08 -1.98 28.84
N LEU A 140 -0.21 -1.74 27.55
CA LEU A 140 0.31 -0.61 26.81
C LEU A 140 -0.68 0.55 26.83
N ASN A 141 -0.16 1.77 26.88
CA ASN A 141 -0.97 2.96 26.70
C ASN A 141 -1.66 2.93 25.32
N PRO A 142 -2.98 3.14 25.21
CA PRO A 142 -3.69 3.14 23.93
C PRO A 142 -3.09 4.10 22.89
N LEU A 143 -2.67 5.30 23.30
CA LEU A 143 -2.01 6.26 22.40
C LEU A 143 -0.64 5.76 21.93
N ALA A 144 0.07 4.99 22.76
CA ALA A 144 1.31 4.37 22.33
C ALA A 144 1.07 3.31 21.24
N ILE A 145 -0.05 2.57 21.29
CA ILE A 145 -0.44 1.63 20.23
C ILE A 145 -0.73 2.38 18.93
N ASP A 146 -1.46 3.49 18.99
CA ASP A 146 -1.73 4.35 17.83
C ASP A 146 -0.40 4.83 17.20
N CYS A 147 0.52 5.34 18.02
CA CYS A 147 1.84 5.79 17.55
C CYS A 147 2.70 4.64 17.01
N MET A 148 2.64 3.44 17.60
CA MET A 148 3.35 2.27 17.11
C MET A 148 2.87 1.86 15.72
N LEU A 149 1.56 1.81 15.49
CA LEU A 149 1.01 1.47 14.17
C LEU A 149 1.27 2.58 13.15
N GLY A 150 1.07 3.85 13.51
CA GLY A 150 1.45 4.98 12.67
C GLY A 150 2.91 4.89 12.25
N ARG A 151 3.82 4.55 13.17
CA ARG A 151 5.24 4.30 12.88
C ARG A 151 5.45 3.10 11.97
N LEU A 152 4.70 2.02 12.09
CA LEU A 152 4.87 0.83 11.24
C LEU A 152 4.48 1.08 9.77
N PHE A 153 3.55 2.01 9.54
CA PHE A 153 3.13 2.40 8.19
C PHE A 153 3.84 3.67 7.66
N ALA A 154 4.50 4.40 8.56
CA ALA A 154 5.29 5.58 8.24
C ALA A 154 6.46 5.29 7.30
N ASN A 155 6.77 6.26 6.43
CA ASN A 155 8.06 6.28 5.75
C ASN A 155 9.15 6.63 6.77
N HIS A 156 9.88 5.62 7.25
CA HIS A 156 10.94 5.77 8.26
C HIS A 156 12.07 6.73 7.87
N LYS A 157 12.21 7.13 6.59
CA LYS A 157 13.16 8.17 6.17
C LYS A 157 12.69 9.59 6.53
N GLN A 158 11.42 9.77 6.89
CA GLN A 158 10.79 11.07 7.16
C GLN A 158 10.20 11.16 8.58
N LEU A 159 10.07 10.05 9.31
CA LEU A 159 9.49 9.99 10.64
C LEU A 159 10.49 9.43 11.66
N ASP A 160 10.95 10.31 12.56
CA ASP A 160 12.07 10.09 13.50
C ASP A 160 11.60 9.58 14.89
N ILE A 161 10.42 8.94 14.96
CA ILE A 161 9.91 8.40 16.23
C ILE A 161 10.49 7.00 16.44
N THR A 162 11.37 6.86 17.43
CA THR A 162 11.96 5.58 17.81
C THR A 162 11.14 4.88 18.90
N VAL A 163 11.40 3.58 19.10
CA VAL A 163 10.83 2.83 20.24
C VAL A 163 11.27 3.40 21.58
N ARG A 164 12.44 4.07 21.63
CA ARG A 164 12.93 4.75 22.82
C ARG A 164 12.07 5.99 23.14
N ASP A 165 11.68 6.74 22.12
CA ASP A 165 10.84 7.94 22.28
C ASP A 165 9.44 7.57 22.76
N LEU A 166 8.91 6.43 22.31
CA LEU A 166 7.65 5.87 22.83
C LEU A 166 7.75 5.54 24.32
N ALA A 167 8.81 4.86 24.74
CA ALA A 167 9.02 4.53 26.16
C ALA A 167 9.22 5.78 27.03
N ALA A 168 9.91 6.80 26.51
CA ALA A 168 10.09 8.08 27.19
C ALA A 168 8.77 8.86 27.32
N SER A 169 7.94 8.84 26.27
CA SER A 169 6.70 9.63 26.20
C SER A 169 5.52 8.98 26.92
N PHE A 170 5.43 7.65 26.89
CA PHE A 170 4.28 6.89 27.41
C PHE A 170 4.63 6.00 28.61
N GLY A 171 5.89 6.03 29.06
CA GLY A 171 6.40 5.16 30.13
C GLY A 171 6.56 3.71 29.69
N GLY A 172 7.11 2.88 30.58
CA GLY A 172 7.32 1.45 30.35
C GLY A 172 8.70 1.07 29.78
N ASN A 173 8.90 -0.23 29.54
CA ASN A 173 10.19 -0.77 29.13
C ASN A 173 10.33 -0.79 27.59
N ARG A 174 11.45 -0.28 27.06
CA ARG A 174 11.82 -0.36 25.63
C ARG A 174 11.64 -1.76 25.03
N MET A 175 12.01 -2.80 25.78
CA MET A 175 11.89 -4.19 25.33
C MET A 175 10.42 -4.62 25.16
N THR A 176 9.51 -4.09 25.99
CA THR A 176 8.07 -4.35 25.87
C THR A 176 7.54 -3.78 24.56
N TYR A 177 7.84 -2.52 24.25
CA TYR A 177 7.44 -1.90 22.98
C TYR A 177 8.07 -2.58 21.77
N GLN A 178 9.34 -3.00 21.86
CA GLN A 178 10.00 -3.73 20.78
C GLN A 178 9.32 -5.08 20.49
N ARG A 179 8.99 -5.85 21.54
CA ARG A 179 8.27 -7.13 21.41
C ARG A 179 6.87 -6.93 20.85
N ALA A 180 6.14 -5.94 21.35
CA ALA A 180 4.81 -5.61 20.85
C ALA A 180 4.85 -5.18 19.38
N SER A 181 5.83 -4.36 18.98
CA SER A 181 6.02 -3.96 17.58
C SER A 181 6.29 -5.15 16.67
N LYS A 182 7.10 -6.13 17.10
CA LYS A 182 7.34 -7.35 16.32
C LYS A 182 6.06 -8.18 16.16
N LYS A 183 5.31 -8.38 17.25
CA LYS A 183 4.05 -9.11 17.23
C LYS A 183 3.01 -8.42 16.32
N MET A 184 2.92 -7.09 16.38
CA MET A 184 2.06 -6.32 15.46
C MET A 184 2.47 -6.54 14.00
N GLN A 185 3.76 -6.46 13.68
CA GLN A 185 4.25 -6.71 12.31
C GLN A 185 3.91 -8.11 11.81
N GLU A 186 4.04 -9.13 12.66
CA GLU A 186 3.66 -10.51 12.31
C GLU A 186 2.17 -10.62 11.98
N HIS A 187 1.29 -10.07 12.83
CA HIS A 187 -0.15 -10.05 12.57
C HIS A 187 -0.52 -9.24 11.31
N LEU A 188 0.10 -8.09 11.09
CA LEU A 188 -0.13 -7.27 9.90
C LEU A 188 0.24 -8.03 8.62
N ARG A 189 1.36 -8.77 8.62
CA ARG A 189 1.75 -9.62 7.49
C ARG A 189 0.75 -10.73 7.24
N SER A 190 0.27 -11.41 8.29
CA SER A 190 -0.75 -12.45 8.15
C SER A 190 -2.06 -11.90 7.59
N LEU A 191 -2.53 -10.76 8.09
CA LEU A 191 -3.73 -10.08 7.59
C LEU A 191 -3.60 -9.69 6.12
N GLU A 192 -2.43 -9.22 5.71
CA GLU A 192 -2.14 -8.93 4.30
C GLU A 192 -2.18 -10.20 3.44
N SER A 193 -1.55 -11.29 3.88
CA SER A 193 -1.60 -12.57 3.17
C SER A 193 -3.03 -13.08 3.01
N TYR A 194 -3.84 -13.03 4.08
CA TYR A 194 -5.26 -13.41 4.01
C TYR A 194 -6.05 -12.52 3.05
N ALA A 195 -5.77 -11.21 3.04
CA ALA A 195 -6.41 -10.30 2.11
C ALA A 195 -6.14 -10.71 0.66
N PHE A 196 -4.89 -11.03 0.32
CA PHE A 196 -4.54 -11.49 -1.02
C PHE A 196 -5.20 -12.83 -1.36
N GLU A 197 -5.12 -13.81 -0.47
CA GLU A 197 -5.78 -15.11 -0.65
C GLU A 197 -7.28 -14.99 -0.92
N ARG A 198 -7.98 -14.07 -0.22
CA ARG A 198 -9.42 -13.84 -0.44
C ARG A 198 -9.75 -13.13 -1.74
N LEU A 199 -8.85 -12.26 -2.22
CA LEU A 199 -9.04 -11.53 -3.47
C LEU A 199 -8.72 -12.38 -4.71
N THR A 200 -7.79 -13.34 -4.57
CA THR A 200 -7.32 -14.21 -5.66
C THR A 200 -8.44 -14.83 -6.50
N PRO A 201 -9.47 -15.49 -5.92
CA PRO A 201 -10.49 -16.15 -6.73
C PRO A 201 -11.25 -15.18 -7.64
N SER A 202 -11.52 -13.96 -7.15
CA SER A 202 -12.19 -12.94 -7.96
C SER A 202 -11.31 -12.42 -9.07
N PHE A 203 -10.04 -12.12 -8.76
CA PHE A 203 -9.15 -11.48 -9.73
C PHE A 203 -8.78 -12.45 -10.85
N VAL A 204 -8.64 -13.73 -10.52
CA VAL A 204 -8.48 -14.80 -11.53
C VAL A 204 -9.74 -14.90 -12.40
N ALA A 205 -10.93 -14.95 -11.80
CA ALA A 205 -12.18 -15.05 -12.55
C ALA A 205 -12.46 -13.84 -13.47
N GLN A 206 -11.91 -12.68 -13.12
CA GLN A 206 -12.05 -11.43 -13.88
C GLN A 206 -10.91 -11.17 -14.88
N GLY A 207 -9.93 -12.09 -14.99
CA GLY A 207 -8.77 -11.92 -15.88
C GLY A 207 -7.79 -10.82 -15.43
N VAL A 208 -7.92 -10.32 -14.20
CA VAL A 208 -7.07 -9.25 -13.65
C VAL A 208 -5.67 -9.79 -13.34
N VAL A 209 -5.58 -11.03 -12.84
CA VAL A 209 -4.31 -11.72 -12.55
C VAL A 209 -4.28 -13.08 -13.26
N SER A 210 -3.10 -13.51 -13.73
CA SER A 210 -2.94 -14.85 -14.30
C SER A 210 -2.72 -15.87 -13.19
N VAL A 211 -3.25 -17.08 -13.37
CA VAL A 211 -2.82 -18.23 -12.56
C VAL A 211 -1.48 -18.66 -13.12
N PHE A 212 -0.39 -18.21 -12.51
CA PHE A 212 0.91 -18.85 -12.76
C PHE A 212 0.79 -20.32 -12.34
N ARG A 213 0.88 -21.20 -13.34
CA ARG A 213 1.09 -22.64 -13.17
C ARG A 213 2.57 -22.95 -13.19
#